data_AF-A0A1Q3BRL9-F1
#
_entry.id   AF-A0A1Q3BRL9-F1
#
_cell.length_a   1.000
_cell.length_b   1.000
_cell.length_c   1.000
_cell.angle_alpha   90.00
_cell.angle_beta   90.00
_cell.angle_gamma   90.00
#
_symmetry.space_group_name_H-M   'P 1'
#
loop_
_entity.id
_entity.type
_entity.pdbx_description
1 polymer ?
#
loop_
_entity_poly.entity_id
_entity_poly.type
_entity_poly.pdbx_seq_one_letter_code
_entity_poly.pdbx_strand_id
1 'polypeptide(L)'
;VLDLDLALSTDKPASLTDTISTEHMSFHKFWERSNRLSLIFMRMIVANNIKSTILVTYNAKEFMQSVKNLSQSESADKSRAGTLMGTLTTIKYDGSRTMHEH
;
A
#
# COMPACT_ATOMS: atom_id res chain seq x y z
N VAL A 1 -9.80 18.30 17.72
CA VAL A 1 -9.61 17.07 16.92
C VAL A 1 -8.39 17.28 16.03
N LEU A 2 -7.55 16.25 15.81
CA LEU A 2 -6.26 16.37 15.09
C LEU A 2 -6.40 16.41 13.55
N ASP A 3 -7.59 16.15 13.02
CA ASP A 3 -7.97 16.20 11.59
C ASP A 3 -6.94 15.57 10.65
N LEU A 4 -6.64 14.32 10.97
CA LEU A 4 -5.62 13.51 10.28
C LEU A 4 -6.11 13.00 8.92
N ASP A 5 -7.42 13.03 8.72
CA ASP A 5 -8.14 12.51 7.56
C ASP A 5 -8.18 13.47 6.39
N LEU A 6 -7.92 14.78 6.59
CA LEU A 6 -7.96 15.74 5.50
C LEU A 6 -7.02 15.35 4.34
N ALA A 7 -5.75 15.04 4.65
CA ALA A 7 -4.77 14.65 3.63
C ALA A 7 -5.04 13.27 3.01
N LEU A 8 -5.88 12.45 3.65
CA LEU A 8 -6.31 11.15 3.14
C LEU A 8 -7.55 11.28 2.24
N SER A 9 -8.42 12.25 2.54
CA SER A 9 -9.71 12.45 1.88
C SER A 9 -9.66 13.41 0.71
N THR A 10 -8.68 14.32 0.69
CA THR A 10 -8.52 15.33 -0.37
C THR A 10 -7.23 15.12 -1.14
N ASP A 11 -7.22 15.52 -2.41
CA ASP A 11 -6.00 15.48 -3.22
C ASP A 11 -5.01 16.56 -2.79
N LYS A 12 -3.75 16.36 -3.16
CA LYS A 12 -2.68 17.31 -2.84
C LYS A 12 -3.02 18.67 -3.44
N PRO A 13 -3.08 19.75 -2.64
CA PRO A 13 -3.31 21.09 -3.16
C PRO A 13 -2.21 21.47 -4.15
N ALA A 14 -2.58 22.20 -5.21
CA ALA A 14 -1.63 22.72 -6.18
C ALA A 14 -0.59 23.62 -5.48
N SER A 15 0.64 23.64 -6.01
CA SER A 15 1.71 24.50 -5.52
C SER A 15 1.26 25.96 -5.55
N LEU A 16 1.43 26.68 -4.43
CA LEU A 16 1.02 28.08 -4.36
C LEU A 16 1.76 28.90 -5.44
N THR A 17 1.00 29.53 -6.34
CA THR A 17 1.47 30.64 -7.20
C THR A 17 1.28 31.93 -6.41
N ASP A 18 2.12 32.96 -6.61
CA ASP A 18 2.25 34.17 -5.74
C ASP A 18 0.98 35.02 -5.49
N THR A 19 -0.19 34.61 -5.98
CA THR A 19 -1.47 35.36 -5.97
C THR A 19 -2.61 34.57 -5.32
N ILE A 20 -2.45 34.09 -4.08
CA ILE A 20 -3.53 33.33 -3.40
C ILE A 20 -3.96 33.97 -2.08
N SER A 21 -5.29 33.94 -1.85
CA SER A 21 -5.97 34.41 -0.64
C SER A 21 -5.45 33.74 0.64
N THR A 22 -5.53 34.46 1.77
CA THR A 22 -5.20 33.98 3.12
C THR A 22 -5.87 32.65 3.46
N GLU A 23 -7.10 32.44 2.98
CA GLU A 23 -7.86 31.20 3.21
C GLU A 23 -7.22 29.99 2.53
N HIS A 24 -6.82 30.12 1.25
CA HIS A 24 -6.12 29.06 0.53
C HIS A 24 -4.76 28.72 1.17
N MET A 25 -4.04 29.73 1.66
CA MET A 25 -2.79 29.50 2.38
C MET A 25 -3.02 28.73 3.69
N SER A 26 -4.11 29.04 4.40
CA SER A 26 -4.48 28.34 5.64
C SER A 26 -4.85 26.88 5.38
N PHE A 27 -5.61 26.61 4.32
CA PHE A 27 -5.95 25.25 3.88
C PHE A 27 -4.70 24.45 3.52
N HIS A 28 -3.79 25.02 2.72
CA HIS A 28 -2.55 24.35 2.34
C HIS A 28 -1.71 23.96 3.57
N LYS A 29 -1.50 24.88 4.52
CA LYS A 29 -0.75 24.61 5.76
C LYS A 29 -1.41 23.50 6.58
N PHE A 30 -2.73 23.51 6.64
CA PHE A 30 -3.49 22.51 7.39
C PHE A 30 -3.41 21.13 6.73
N TRP A 31 -3.55 21.06 5.40
CA TRP A 31 -3.34 19.85 4.61
C TRP A 31 -1.93 19.28 4.79
N GLU A 32 -0.90 20.13 4.74
CA GLU A 32 0.50 19.71 4.91
C GLU A 32 0.75 19.12 6.31
N ARG A 33 0.20 19.74 7.36
CA ARG A 33 0.25 19.23 8.73
C ARG A 33 -0.44 17.86 8.84
N SER A 34 -1.65 17.75 8.30
CA SER A 34 -2.43 16.51 8.28
C SER A 34 -1.65 15.39 7.57
N ASN A 35 -1.07 15.69 6.41
CA ASN A 35 -0.24 14.79 5.62
C ASN A 35 0.98 14.28 6.39
N ARG A 36 1.74 15.20 7.02
CA ARG A 36 2.94 14.84 7.79
C ARG A 36 2.62 13.95 8.98
N LEU A 37 1.58 14.30 9.76
CA LEU A 37 1.19 13.52 10.93
C LEU A 37 0.69 12.14 10.53
N SER A 38 -0.10 12.04 9.45
CA SER A 38 -0.59 10.77 8.91
C SER A 38 0.56 9.84 8.53
N LEU A 39 1.57 10.37 7.84
CA LEU A 39 2.75 9.59 7.45
C LEU A 39 3.53 9.08 8.64
N ILE A 40 3.75 9.90 9.66
CA ILE A 40 4.46 9.48 10.89
C ILE A 40 3.69 8.35 11.56
N PHE A 41 2.37 8.50 11.70
CA PHE A 41 1.53 7.49 12.32
C PHE A 41 1.56 6.18 11.54
N MET A 42 1.32 6.23 10.21
CA MET A 42 1.37 5.05 9.35
C MET A 42 2.74 4.37 9.37
N ARG A 43 3.84 5.13 9.30
CA ARG A 43 5.19 4.57 9.39
C ARG A 43 5.51 4.01 10.78
N MET A 44 4.83 4.44 11.83
CA MET A 44 4.99 3.85 13.16
C MET A 44 4.29 2.49 13.25
N ILE A 45 3.05 2.40 12.75
CA ILE A 45 2.20 1.20 12.87
C ILE A 45 2.51 0.09 11.85
N VAL A 46 2.97 0.45 10.65
CA VAL A 46 3.27 -0.54 9.61
C VAL A 46 4.43 -1.43 10.07
N ALA A 47 4.41 -2.72 9.72
CA ALA A 47 5.46 -3.65 10.10
C ALA A 47 6.76 -3.38 9.31
N ASN A 48 7.93 -3.59 9.93
CA ASN A 48 9.21 -3.24 9.33
C ASN A 48 9.53 -4.00 8.03
N ASN A 49 9.10 -5.25 7.91
CA ASN A 49 9.23 -6.06 6.69
C ASN A 49 8.42 -5.50 5.50
N ILE A 50 7.33 -4.79 5.78
CA ILE A 50 6.52 -4.10 4.77
C ILE A 50 7.16 -2.75 4.42
N LYS A 51 7.69 -2.03 5.41
CA LYS A 51 8.33 -0.72 5.19
C LYS A 51 9.50 -0.79 4.22
N SER A 52 10.29 -1.87 4.23
CA SER A 52 11.44 -2.02 3.31
C SER A 52 11.03 -2.13 1.85
N THR A 53 9.80 -2.54 1.58
CA THR A 53 9.29 -2.76 0.22
C THR A 53 8.55 -1.53 -0.32
N ILE A 54 8.08 -0.64 0.56
CA ILE A 54 7.35 0.57 0.17
C ILE A 54 8.35 1.68 -0.17
N LEU A 55 8.21 2.28 -1.36
CA LEU A 55 8.96 3.46 -1.74
C LEU A 55 8.67 4.63 -0.78
N VAL A 56 9.71 5.41 -0.44
CA VAL A 56 9.55 6.58 0.42
C VAL A 56 8.69 7.62 -0.31
N THR A 57 7.46 7.82 0.16
CA THR A 57 6.57 8.89 -0.32
C THR A 57 6.44 10.00 0.72
N TYR A 58 6.22 11.22 0.21
CA TYR A 58 5.91 12.40 1.03
C TYR A 58 4.41 12.69 1.08
N ASN A 59 3.58 11.87 0.45
CA ASN A 59 2.13 11.95 0.45
C ASN A 59 1.53 10.77 1.23
N ALA A 60 0.70 11.07 2.22
CA ALA A 60 0.04 10.11 3.10
C ALA A 60 -0.90 9.17 2.34
N LYS A 61 -1.69 9.72 1.40
CA LYS A 61 -2.65 8.96 0.58
C LYS A 61 -1.92 7.97 -0.33
N GLU A 62 -0.83 8.39 -0.97
CA GLU A 62 0.02 7.50 -1.78
C GLU A 62 0.70 6.40 -0.95
N PHE A 63 1.18 6.76 0.26
CA PHE A 63 1.75 5.78 1.19
C PHE A 63 0.72 4.72 1.56
N MET A 64 -0.49 5.15 1.95
CA MET A 64 -1.59 4.26 2.32
C MET A 64 -1.98 3.33 1.16
N GLN A 65 -2.04 3.86 -0.07
CA GLN A 65 -2.33 3.04 -1.25
C GLN A 65 -1.23 1.99 -1.50
N SER A 66 0.04 2.35 -1.28
CA SER A 66 1.17 1.42 -1.41
C SER A 66 1.09 0.29 -0.38
N VAL A 67 0.76 0.61 0.88
CA VAL A 67 0.53 -0.39 1.95
C VAL A 67 -0.60 -1.34 1.55
N LYS A 68 -1.73 -0.81 1.05
CA LYS A 68 -2.88 -1.61 0.62
C LYS A 68 -2.53 -2.56 -0.52
N ASN A 69 -1.86 -2.04 -1.56
CA ASN A 69 -1.48 -2.84 -2.72
C ASN A 69 -0.53 -3.98 -2.34
N LEU A 70 0.46 -3.71 -1.49
CA LEU A 70 1.39 -4.75 -1.03
C LEU A 70 0.67 -5.84 -0.23
N SER A 71 -0.21 -5.43 0.69
CA SER A 71 -0.99 -6.34 1.53
C SER A 71 -1.88 -7.26 0.66
N GLN A 72 -2.45 -6.72 -0.40
CA GLN A 72 -3.24 -7.50 -1.37
C GLN A 72 -2.36 -8.48 -2.15
N SER A 73 -1.18 -8.06 -2.61
CA SER A 73 -0.23 -8.95 -3.30
C SER A 73 0.17 -10.15 -2.44
N GLU A 74 0.56 -9.90 -1.18
CA GLU A 74 0.94 -10.98 -0.26
C GLU A 74 -0.22 -11.96 -0.02
N SER A 75 -1.46 -11.47 0.06
CA SER A 75 -2.64 -12.32 0.22
C SER A 75 -2.91 -13.19 -1.01
N ALA A 76 -2.74 -12.62 -2.21
CA ALA A 76 -2.92 -13.33 -3.47
C ALA A 76 -1.89 -14.45 -3.63
N ASP A 77 -0.60 -14.15 -3.34
CA ASP A 77 0.48 -15.13 -3.40
C ASP A 77 0.29 -16.29 -2.43
N LYS A 78 -0.11 -16.00 -1.19
CA LYS A 78 -0.43 -17.04 -0.19
C LYS A 78 -1.59 -17.93 -0.65
N SER A 79 -2.65 -17.34 -1.21
CA SER A 79 -3.79 -18.13 -1.72
C SER A 79 -3.39 -19.02 -2.91
N ARG A 80 -2.52 -18.51 -3.79
CA ARG A 80 -2.01 -19.26 -4.95
C ARG A 80 -1.14 -20.42 -4.52
N ALA A 81 -0.24 -20.21 -3.57
CA ALA A 81 0.58 -21.28 -2.99
C ALA A 81 -0.31 -22.36 -2.33
N GLY A 82 -1.33 -21.95 -1.56
CA GLY A 82 -2.29 -22.88 -0.95
C GLY A 82 -3.07 -23.69 -1.97
N THR A 83 -3.52 -23.04 -3.05
CA THR A 83 -4.23 -23.70 -4.15
C THR A 83 -3.34 -24.74 -4.85
N LEU A 84 -2.10 -24.37 -5.18
CA LEU A 84 -1.15 -25.30 -5.81
C LEU A 84 -0.86 -26.51 -4.91
N MET A 85 -0.67 -26.30 -3.61
CA MET A 85 -0.47 -27.39 -2.65
C MET A 85 -1.69 -28.31 -2.55
N GLY A 86 -2.90 -27.73 -2.51
CA GLY A 86 -4.15 -28.49 -2.53
C GLY A 86 -4.30 -29.34 -3.79
N THR A 87 -4.00 -28.76 -4.95
CA THR A 87 -3.98 -29.48 -6.24
C THR A 87 -2.97 -30.61 -6.22
N LEU A 88 -1.72 -30.36 -5.78
CA LEU A 88 -0.67 -31.37 -5.71
C LEU A 88 -1.05 -32.55 -4.80
N THR A 89 -1.68 -32.26 -3.66
CA THR A 89 -2.12 -33.29 -2.70
C THR A 89 -3.27 -34.14 -3.25
N THR A 90 -4.06 -33.57 -4.17
CA THR A 90 -5.24 -34.23 -4.76
C THR A 90 -4.90 -35.01 -6.03
N ILE A 91 -3.84 -34.63 -6.75
CA ILE A 91 -3.37 -35.37 -7.93
C ILE A 91 -2.92 -36.76 -7.47
N LYS A 92 -3.66 -37.80 -7.88
CA LYS A 92 -3.24 -39.19 -7.73
C LYS A 92 -2.26 -39.53 -8.85
N TYR A 93 -1.11 -40.10 -8.49
CA TYR A 93 -0.18 -40.68 -9.45
C TYR A 93 -0.81 -41.93 -10.07
N ASP A 94 -1.14 -41.87 -11.37
CA ASP A 94 -1.81 -42.95 -12.09
C ASP A 94 -0.84 -43.96 -12.74
N GLY A 95 0.47 -43.77 -12.56
CA GLY A 95 1.52 -44.69 -13.02
C GLY A 95 1.56 -44.94 -14.54
N SER A 96 0.78 -44.19 -15.33
CA SER A 96 0.54 -44.53 -16.75
C SER A 96 1.61 -44.02 -17.72
N ARG A 97 2.59 -43.25 -17.24
CA ARG A 97 3.72 -42.77 -18.05
C ARG A 97 5.04 -43.30 -17.52
N THR A 98 5.54 -44.35 -18.16
CA THR A 98 6.91 -44.83 -18.01
C THR A 98 7.88 -43.74 -18.46
N MET A 99 8.81 -43.41 -17.59
CA MET A 99 9.90 -42.47 -17.83
C MET A 99 10.98 -43.17 -18.68
N HIS A 100 10.67 -43.49 -19.94
CA HIS A 100 11.63 -43.99 -20.91
C HIS A 100 11.15 -43.72 -22.33
N GLU A 101 11.59 -42.60 -22.91
CA GLU A 101 11.85 -42.54 -24.35
C GLU A 101 13.34 -42.16 -24.52
N HIS A 102 13.92 -42.82 -25.52
CA HIS A 102 15.31 -43.20 -25.73
C HIS A 102 16.32 -42.05 -25.79
#